data_AF-A0A7C4FQY7-F1
#
_entry.id   AF-A0A7C4FQY7-F1
#
_cell.length_a   1.000
_cell.length_b   1.000
_cell.length_c   1.000
_cell.angle_alpha   90.00
_cell.angle_beta   90.00
_cell.angle_gamma   90.00
#
_symmetry.space_group_name_H-M   'P 1'
#
loop_
_entity.id
_entity.type
_entity.pdbx_description
1 polymer ?
#
loop_
_entity_poly.entity_id
_entity_poly.type
_entity_poly.pdbx_seq_one_letter_code
_entity_poly.pdbx_strand_id
1 'polypeptide(L)'
;MNINESINKAIPHLLKWQYQDGHFEGELSSNTFPTCAYALIQLELGLPIDDELIEYFAKSQKASGLWGLDSSEGEDKEATLLAKLALTEIERITNNEKIKLIMQKIPDLKLNKWLIKLFYARCNRISWKELNAPKFLSMMMRLGEKLLPILPKSFISRLKPPEQYAPPVRLFYTQTFQNLFIAEKHTLVPVFIIMEIHGKKRPKVIKELLRWLIDNRCKDGSWFRVGLITALSVMALIDAQKAGYGNDDMEKAIYEGNKWLQNLRSSDGGCREAINLNVWDTALSSLVLSLIDADKYKPQIDHAINWLINNQNDDGGWAFSGIPGGNLLSDADDT
;
A
#
# COMPACT_ATOMS: atom_id res chain seq x y z
N MET A 1 5.15 -38.75 -13.37
CA MET A 1 4.50 -37.56 -13.95
C MET A 1 5.41 -37.07 -15.07
N ASN A 2 4.94 -37.09 -16.32
CA ASN A 2 5.74 -36.66 -17.48
C ASN A 2 5.61 -35.13 -17.66
N ILE A 3 6.68 -34.44 -18.08
CA ILE A 3 6.67 -32.99 -18.34
C ILE A 3 5.52 -32.57 -19.28
N ASN A 4 5.21 -33.36 -20.30
CA ASN A 4 4.12 -33.08 -21.24
C ASN A 4 2.75 -33.17 -20.57
N GLU A 5 2.56 -34.10 -19.65
CA GLU A 5 1.31 -34.19 -18.87
C GLU A 5 1.15 -32.99 -17.95
N SER A 6 2.25 -32.51 -17.34
CA SER A 6 2.24 -31.32 -16.49
C SER A 6 1.89 -30.07 -17.30
N ILE A 7 2.49 -29.88 -18.48
CA ILE A 7 2.19 -28.76 -19.38
C ILE A 7 0.73 -28.81 -19.83
N ASN A 8 0.23 -29.97 -20.27
CA ASN A 8 -1.16 -30.13 -20.71
C ASN A 8 -2.18 -29.83 -19.60
N LYS A 9 -1.82 -30.02 -18.33
CA LYS A 9 -2.64 -29.63 -17.18
C LYS A 9 -2.51 -28.14 -16.83
N ALA A 10 -1.32 -27.57 -17.00
CA ALA A 10 -1.04 -26.18 -16.64
C ALA A 10 -1.73 -25.18 -17.59
N ILE A 11 -1.78 -25.45 -18.90
CA ILE A 11 -2.32 -24.47 -19.86
C ILE A 11 -3.80 -24.14 -19.60
N PRO A 12 -4.73 -25.11 -19.46
CA PRO A 12 -6.12 -24.79 -19.18
C PRO A 12 -6.30 -24.10 -17.82
N HIS A 13 -5.35 -24.26 -16.89
CA HIS A 13 -5.35 -23.53 -15.63
C HIS A 13 -4.89 -22.09 -15.82
N LEU A 14 -3.79 -21.85 -16.54
CA LEU A 14 -3.29 -20.52 -16.90
C LEU A 14 -4.36 -19.70 -17.62
N LEU A 15 -5.05 -20.30 -18.60
CA LEU A 15 -6.08 -19.63 -19.38
C LEU A 15 -7.30 -19.16 -18.57
N LYS A 16 -7.53 -19.69 -17.36
CA LYS A 16 -8.58 -19.18 -16.45
C LYS A 16 -8.26 -17.80 -15.89
N TRP A 17 -6.99 -17.44 -15.89
CA TRP A 17 -6.49 -16.18 -15.37
C TRP A 17 -6.37 -15.10 -16.45
N GLN A 18 -6.78 -15.38 -17.69
CA GLN A 18 -6.90 -14.35 -18.72
C GLN A 18 -8.25 -13.63 -18.60
N TYR A 19 -8.20 -12.31 -18.47
CA TYR A 19 -9.35 -11.44 -18.41
C TYR A 19 -9.86 -11.08 -19.82
N GLN A 20 -11.09 -10.57 -19.89
CA GLN A 20 -11.76 -10.28 -21.16
C GLN A 20 -11.04 -9.22 -22.01
N ASP A 21 -10.38 -8.27 -21.36
CA ASP A 21 -9.58 -7.23 -22.01
C ASP A 21 -8.19 -7.73 -22.45
N GLY A 22 -7.82 -8.97 -22.12
CA GLY A 22 -6.65 -9.67 -22.64
C GLY A 22 -5.52 -9.89 -21.64
N HIS A 23 -5.51 -9.17 -20.52
CA HIS A 23 -4.44 -9.32 -19.52
C HIS A 23 -4.55 -10.61 -18.74
N PHE A 24 -3.43 -11.07 -18.20
CA PHE A 24 -3.37 -12.15 -17.22
C PHE A 24 -3.20 -11.56 -15.83
N GLU A 25 -3.95 -12.09 -14.87
CA GLU A 25 -3.88 -11.67 -13.49
C GLU A 25 -4.26 -12.83 -12.56
N GLY A 26 -3.37 -13.20 -11.64
CA GLY A 26 -3.63 -14.22 -10.62
C GLY A 26 -4.29 -13.70 -9.35
N GLU A 27 -4.69 -14.58 -8.44
CA GLU A 27 -5.08 -14.18 -7.09
C GLU A 27 -3.85 -14.05 -6.17
N LEU A 28 -3.59 -12.85 -5.67
CA LEU A 28 -2.62 -12.65 -4.58
C LEU A 28 -3.28 -12.90 -3.22
N SER A 29 -2.50 -13.45 -2.29
CA SER A 29 -2.95 -13.62 -0.91
C SER A 29 -3.08 -12.28 -0.19
N SER A 30 -3.93 -12.26 0.83
CA SER A 30 -4.12 -11.08 1.66
C SER A 30 -2.92 -10.81 2.56
N ASN A 31 -2.68 -9.53 2.82
CA ASN A 31 -1.61 -9.03 3.67
C ASN A 31 -2.19 -8.34 4.91
N THR A 32 -1.49 -8.44 6.05
CA THR A 32 -1.99 -7.92 7.33
C THR A 32 -2.09 -6.40 7.32
N PHE A 33 -1.08 -5.70 6.79
CA PHE A 33 -1.04 -4.23 6.75
C PHE A 33 -2.20 -3.58 5.98
N PRO A 34 -2.44 -3.91 4.70
CA PRO A 34 -3.54 -3.32 3.93
C PRO A 34 -4.88 -3.73 4.52
N THR A 35 -5.01 -4.94 5.06
CA THR A 35 -6.23 -5.40 5.73
C THR A 35 -6.56 -4.57 6.97
N CYS A 36 -5.56 -4.28 7.81
CA CYS A 36 -5.75 -3.43 8.98
C CYS A 36 -6.07 -1.98 8.58
N ALA A 37 -5.36 -1.44 7.60
CA ALA A 37 -5.57 -0.08 7.12
C ALA A 37 -6.98 0.08 6.49
N TYR A 38 -7.43 -0.91 5.72
CA TYR A 38 -8.80 -1.01 5.22
C TYR A 38 -9.82 -0.95 6.35
N ALA A 39 -9.66 -1.79 7.38
CA ALA A 39 -10.58 -1.83 8.52
C ALA A 39 -10.70 -0.47 9.19
N LEU A 40 -9.56 0.19 9.46
CA LEU A 40 -9.52 1.51 10.07
C LEU A 40 -10.22 2.58 9.21
N ILE A 41 -10.09 2.52 7.88
CA ILE A 41 -10.80 3.42 6.96
C ILE A 41 -12.30 3.16 6.97
N GLN A 42 -12.74 1.90 6.93
CA GLN A 42 -14.18 1.59 6.97
C GLN A 42 -14.80 2.16 8.25
N LEU A 43 -14.17 1.94 9.40
CA LEU A 43 -14.62 2.50 10.68
C LEU A 43 -14.65 4.04 10.66
N GLU A 44 -13.64 4.67 10.08
CA GLU A 44 -13.54 6.13 10.01
C GLU A 44 -14.60 6.76 9.10
N LEU A 45 -15.00 6.04 8.04
CA LEU A 45 -16.08 6.42 7.12
C LEU A 45 -17.47 6.03 7.64
N GLY A 46 -17.57 5.38 8.81
CA GLY A 46 -18.82 4.89 9.37
C GLY A 46 -19.43 3.71 8.59
N LEU A 47 -18.60 2.99 7.83
CA LEU A 47 -18.99 1.79 7.07
C LEU A 47 -18.87 0.54 7.96
N PRO A 48 -19.74 -0.47 7.75
CA PRO A 48 -19.73 -1.68 8.56
C PRO A 48 -18.48 -2.51 8.32
N ILE A 49 -18.09 -3.26 9.36
CA ILE A 49 -17.09 -4.32 9.25
C ILE A 49 -17.83 -5.64 9.10
N ASP A 50 -17.57 -6.36 8.01
CA ASP A 50 -18.16 -7.67 7.74
C ASP A 50 -17.47 -8.80 8.53
N ASP A 51 -18.18 -9.94 8.64
CA ASP A 51 -17.72 -11.11 9.37
C ASP A 51 -16.49 -11.76 8.70
N GLU A 52 -16.37 -11.69 7.37
CA GLU A 52 -15.23 -12.26 6.64
C GLU A 52 -13.91 -11.60 7.05
N LEU A 53 -13.91 -10.29 7.29
CA LEU A 53 -12.74 -9.56 7.79
C LEU A 53 -12.34 -10.04 9.19
N ILE A 54 -13.31 -10.32 10.06
CA ILE A 54 -13.07 -10.87 11.40
C ILE A 54 -12.53 -12.31 11.30
N GLU A 55 -13.07 -13.10 10.37
CA GLU A 55 -12.57 -14.45 10.10
C GLU A 55 -11.14 -14.44 9.58
N TYR A 56 -10.77 -13.48 8.74
CA TYR A 56 -9.38 -13.32 8.30
C TYR A 56 -8.45 -13.14 9.50
N PHE A 57 -8.77 -12.23 10.44
CA PHE A 57 -7.93 -12.03 11.63
C PHE A 57 -7.82 -13.31 12.47
N ALA A 58 -8.92 -14.05 12.63
CA ALA A 58 -8.92 -15.30 13.38
C ALA A 58 -8.07 -16.40 12.72
N LYS A 59 -8.16 -16.56 11.39
CA LYS A 59 -7.45 -17.59 10.63
C LYS A 59 -5.96 -17.27 10.46
N SER A 60 -5.63 -15.99 10.31
CA SER A 60 -4.25 -15.53 10.09
C SER A 60 -3.45 -15.40 11.39
N GLN A 61 -4.11 -15.45 12.56
CA GLN A 61 -3.41 -15.42 13.85
C GLN A 61 -2.68 -16.75 14.08
N LYS A 62 -1.37 -16.67 14.26
CA LYS A 62 -0.51 -17.83 14.56
C LYS A 62 -0.75 -18.34 15.98
N ALA A 63 -0.28 -19.55 16.27
CA ALA A 63 -0.41 -20.17 17.59
C ALA A 63 0.24 -19.35 18.72
N SER A 64 1.28 -18.57 18.39
CA SER A 64 1.95 -17.61 19.28
C SER A 64 1.11 -16.37 19.60
N GLY A 65 0.00 -16.15 18.88
CA GLY A 65 -0.82 -14.95 18.96
C GLY A 65 -0.41 -13.81 18.02
N LEU A 66 0.67 -13.98 17.24
CA LEU A 66 1.18 -13.00 16.27
C LEU A 66 0.53 -13.16 14.88
N TRP A 67 0.68 -12.14 14.06
CA TRP A 67 0.40 -12.17 12.61
C TRP A 67 1.70 -12.00 11.81
N GLY A 68 1.74 -12.56 10.62
CA GLY A 68 2.78 -12.31 9.61
C GLY A 68 2.49 -11.06 8.77
N LEU A 69 3.39 -10.76 7.83
CA LEU A 69 3.14 -9.72 6.82
C LEU A 69 2.08 -10.18 5.82
N ASP A 70 2.21 -11.42 5.36
CA ASP A 70 1.40 -12.09 4.34
C ASP A 70 0.91 -13.47 4.85
N SER A 71 0.36 -14.28 3.94
CA SER A 71 -0.08 -15.66 4.22
C SER A 71 1.06 -16.65 4.47
N SER A 72 2.33 -16.23 4.44
CA SER A 72 3.46 -17.13 4.73
C SER A 72 3.51 -17.52 6.22
N GLU A 73 4.41 -18.45 6.55
CA GLU A 73 4.59 -18.89 7.95
C GLU A 73 5.36 -17.90 8.83
N GLY A 74 5.68 -16.71 8.32
CA GLY A 74 6.37 -15.67 9.08
C GLY A 74 5.52 -15.06 10.20
N GLU A 75 6.18 -14.57 11.24
CA GLU A 75 5.61 -13.74 12.29
C GLU A 75 6.26 -12.36 12.27
N ASP A 76 5.46 -11.31 12.37
CA ASP A 76 5.94 -9.93 12.36
C ASP A 76 5.31 -9.11 13.50
N LYS A 77 6.17 -8.43 14.26
CA LYS A 77 5.76 -7.67 15.45
C LYS A 77 4.98 -6.42 15.08
N GLU A 78 5.30 -5.77 13.96
CA GLU A 78 4.67 -4.54 13.53
C GLU A 78 3.29 -4.82 12.91
N ALA A 79 3.18 -5.89 12.12
CA ALA A 79 1.90 -6.44 11.65
C ALA A 79 0.98 -6.78 12.83
N THR A 80 1.52 -7.45 13.85
CA THR A 80 0.77 -7.80 15.06
C THR A 80 0.30 -6.56 15.83
N LEU A 81 1.14 -5.53 15.96
CA LEU A 81 0.75 -4.28 16.61
C LEU A 81 -0.36 -3.55 15.83
N LEU A 82 -0.28 -3.54 14.50
CA LEU A 82 -1.32 -2.93 13.68
C LEU A 82 -2.63 -3.72 13.72
N ALA A 83 -2.57 -5.05 13.70
CA ALA A 83 -3.72 -5.93 13.88
C ALA A 83 -4.37 -5.72 15.26
N LYS A 84 -3.55 -5.61 16.33
CA LYS A 84 -4.03 -5.28 17.68
C LYS A 84 -4.78 -3.96 17.70
N LEU A 85 -4.26 -2.91 17.04
CA LEU A 85 -4.93 -1.62 16.95
C LEU A 85 -6.27 -1.73 16.20
N ALA A 86 -6.28 -2.36 15.01
CA ALA A 86 -7.49 -2.52 14.22
C ALA A 86 -8.56 -3.29 15.00
N LEU A 87 -8.22 -4.45 15.58
CA LEU A 87 -9.13 -5.25 16.40
C LEU A 87 -9.67 -4.47 17.61
N THR A 88 -8.82 -3.65 18.26
CA THR A 88 -9.26 -2.78 19.37
C THR A 88 -10.30 -1.77 18.91
N GLU A 89 -10.12 -1.13 17.74
CA GLU A 89 -11.10 -0.17 17.22
C GLU A 89 -12.39 -0.85 16.75
N ILE A 90 -12.30 -2.04 16.15
CA ILE A 90 -13.49 -2.82 15.74
C ILE A 90 -14.26 -3.27 16.98
N GLU A 91 -13.59 -3.80 18.01
CA GLU A 91 -14.21 -4.26 19.26
C GLU A 91 -14.94 -3.11 19.97
N ARG A 92 -14.32 -1.94 20.03
CA ARG A 92 -14.91 -0.74 20.65
C ARG A 92 -16.26 -0.35 20.04
N ILE A 93 -16.45 -0.63 18.75
CA ILE A 93 -17.66 -0.26 17.99
C ILE A 93 -18.67 -1.40 17.95
N THR A 94 -18.21 -2.64 17.79
CA THR A 94 -19.08 -3.80 17.56
C THR A 94 -19.37 -4.62 18.82
N ASN A 95 -18.55 -4.51 19.87
CA ASN A 95 -18.60 -5.33 21.08
C ASN A 95 -18.61 -6.85 20.78
N ASN A 96 -17.89 -7.26 19.73
CA ASN A 96 -17.90 -8.64 19.23
C ASN A 96 -17.04 -9.58 20.10
N GLU A 97 -17.65 -10.64 20.66
CA GLU A 97 -16.98 -11.60 21.56
C GLU A 97 -15.84 -12.38 20.87
N LYS A 98 -15.96 -12.68 19.57
CA LYS A 98 -14.88 -13.36 18.84
C LYS A 98 -13.63 -12.51 18.77
N ILE A 99 -13.78 -11.20 18.59
CA ILE A 99 -12.65 -10.26 18.60
C ILE A 99 -11.97 -10.24 19.97
N LYS A 100 -12.74 -10.24 21.07
CA LYS A 100 -12.18 -10.33 22.43
C LYS A 100 -11.33 -11.59 22.61
N LEU A 101 -11.80 -12.74 22.11
CA LEU A 101 -11.05 -14.00 22.17
C LEU A 101 -9.75 -13.97 21.34
N ILE A 102 -9.78 -13.36 20.15
CA ILE A 102 -8.57 -13.16 19.32
C ILE A 102 -7.56 -12.28 20.06
N MET A 103 -8.04 -11.18 20.64
CA MET A 103 -7.20 -10.19 21.33
C MET A 103 -6.52 -10.74 22.60
N GLN A 104 -7.16 -11.67 23.32
CA GLN A 104 -6.58 -12.31 24.51
C GLN A 104 -5.29 -13.09 24.24
N LYS A 105 -5.08 -13.54 23.00
CA LYS A 105 -3.88 -14.29 22.62
C LYS A 105 -2.70 -13.38 22.25
N ILE A 106 -2.93 -12.08 22.05
CA ILE A 106 -1.90 -11.16 21.56
C ILE A 106 -0.90 -10.88 22.69
N PRO A 107 0.40 -11.17 22.51
CA PRO A 107 1.39 -10.89 23.53
C PRO A 107 1.61 -9.37 23.70
N ASP A 108 2.22 -8.99 24.82
CA ASP A 108 2.65 -7.62 25.02
C ASP A 108 3.86 -7.31 24.13
N LEU A 109 3.74 -6.27 23.31
CA LEU A 109 4.72 -5.89 22.30
C LEU A 109 5.04 -4.41 22.42
N LYS A 110 6.32 -4.07 22.30
CA LYS A 110 6.78 -2.68 22.37
C LYS A 110 6.53 -1.96 21.05
N LEU A 111 5.81 -0.85 21.12
CA LEU A 111 5.57 0.05 20.00
C LEU A 111 6.83 0.87 19.65
N ASN A 112 7.54 0.50 18.59
CA ASN A 112 8.82 1.11 18.22
C ASN A 112 8.77 1.90 16.90
N LYS A 113 8.29 1.29 15.81
CA LYS A 113 8.39 1.90 14.47
C LYS A 113 7.45 3.09 14.32
N TRP A 114 7.95 4.15 13.68
CA TRP A 114 7.17 5.37 13.52
C TRP A 114 5.89 5.16 12.71
N LEU A 115 5.89 4.25 11.74
CA LEU A 115 4.72 4.00 10.91
C LEU A 115 3.57 3.42 11.75
N ILE A 116 3.85 2.45 12.62
CA ILE A 116 2.81 1.90 13.52
C ILE A 116 2.38 2.95 14.54
N LYS A 117 3.33 3.72 15.10
CA LYS A 117 3.00 4.86 15.97
C LYS A 117 2.06 5.86 15.32
N LEU A 118 2.16 6.06 14.00
CA LEU A 118 1.28 6.97 13.26
C LEU A 118 -0.18 6.53 13.38
N PHE A 119 -0.46 5.25 13.12
CA PHE A 119 -1.81 4.70 13.27
C PHE A 119 -2.30 4.80 14.72
N TYR A 120 -1.46 4.44 15.71
CA TYR A 120 -1.81 4.57 17.12
C TYR A 120 -2.10 6.03 17.51
N ALA A 121 -1.34 7.00 17.01
CA ALA A 121 -1.56 8.42 17.27
C ALA A 121 -2.87 8.92 16.64
N ARG A 122 -3.19 8.51 15.39
CA ARG A 122 -4.46 8.81 14.73
C ARG A 122 -5.67 8.29 15.51
N CYS A 123 -5.55 7.11 16.12
CA CYS A 123 -6.58 6.54 17.00
C CYS A 123 -6.54 7.07 18.45
N ASN A 124 -5.78 8.16 18.72
CA ASN A 124 -5.63 8.75 20.06
C ASN A 124 -5.11 7.79 21.15
N ARG A 125 -4.34 6.76 20.76
CA ARG A 125 -3.78 5.77 21.69
C ARG A 125 -2.42 6.17 22.24
N ILE A 126 -1.71 7.05 21.53
CA ILE A 126 -0.46 7.67 21.98
C ILE A 126 -0.44 9.16 21.59
N SER A 127 0.48 9.92 22.20
CA SER A 127 0.68 11.32 21.81
C SER A 127 1.40 11.45 20.47
N TRP A 128 0.99 12.42 19.64
CA TRP A 128 1.72 12.85 18.44
C TRP A 128 3.20 13.23 18.68
N LYS A 129 3.58 13.54 19.93
CA LYS A 129 4.99 13.80 20.30
C LYS A 129 5.88 12.56 20.12
N GLU A 130 5.33 11.35 20.25
CA GLU A 130 6.07 10.06 20.13
C GLU A 130 6.61 9.79 18.72
N LEU A 131 6.08 10.49 17.72
CA LEU A 131 6.52 10.42 16.32
C LEU A 131 7.71 11.33 16.04
N ASN A 132 7.97 12.32 16.90
CA ASN A 132 8.98 13.35 16.64
C ASN A 132 10.31 12.98 17.28
N ALA A 133 11.39 13.10 16.52
CA ALA A 133 12.73 12.98 17.05
C ALA A 133 12.98 14.04 18.15
N PRO A 134 13.73 13.70 19.23
CA PRO A 134 14.16 14.67 20.23
C PRO A 134 14.85 15.88 19.60
N LYS A 135 14.71 17.07 20.21
CA LYS A 135 15.21 18.34 19.64
C LYS A 135 16.68 18.28 19.19
N PHE A 136 17.54 17.67 20.01
CA PHE A 136 18.96 17.47 19.69
C PHE A 136 19.15 16.62 18.43
N LEU A 137 18.49 15.46 18.34
CA LEU A 137 18.57 14.59 17.16
C LEU A 137 18.00 15.29 15.92
N SER A 138 16.89 16.01 16.05
CA SER A 138 16.28 16.78 14.96
C SER A 138 17.21 17.88 14.42
N MET A 139 17.96 18.55 15.32
CA MET A 139 18.97 19.54 14.94
C MET A 139 20.14 18.89 14.19
N MET A 140 20.66 17.76 14.69
CA MET A 140 21.72 17.00 14.03
C MET A 140 21.31 16.53 12.63
N MET A 141 20.10 16.00 12.48
CA MET A 141 19.55 15.59 11.17
C MET A 141 19.48 16.78 10.19
N ARG A 142 19.01 17.94 10.66
CA ARG A 142 18.91 19.15 9.82
C ARG A 142 20.28 19.64 9.35
N LEU A 143 21.33 19.49 10.16
CA LEU A 143 22.70 19.81 9.75
C LEU A 143 23.23 18.77 8.76
N GLY A 144 23.01 17.48 9.02
CA GLY A 144 23.37 16.38 8.12
C GLY A 144 22.72 16.49 6.74
N GLU A 145 21.44 16.87 6.67
CA GLU A 145 20.70 17.13 5.42
C GLU A 145 21.38 18.17 4.51
N LYS A 146 22.04 19.18 5.09
CA LYS A 146 22.77 20.20 4.31
C LYS A 146 24.11 19.70 3.77
N LEU A 147 24.72 18.72 4.45
CA LEU A 147 26.01 18.15 4.07
C LEU A 147 25.85 16.96 3.13
N LEU A 148 24.70 16.26 3.19
CA LEU A 148 24.34 15.10 2.37
C LEU A 148 24.66 15.27 0.87
N PRO A 149 24.34 16.39 0.21
CA PRO A 149 24.66 16.58 -1.22
C PRO A 149 26.15 16.59 -1.56
N ILE A 150 27.02 16.83 -0.57
CA ILE A 150 28.48 16.96 -0.74
C ILE A 150 29.19 15.64 -0.42
N LEU A 151 28.50 14.69 0.19
CA LEU A 151 29.09 13.40 0.60
C LEU A 151 29.17 12.41 -0.58
N PRO A 152 30.17 11.51 -0.59
CA PRO A 152 30.26 10.46 -1.59
C PRO A 152 29.02 9.55 -1.56
N LYS A 153 28.49 9.18 -2.74
CA LYS A 153 27.31 8.29 -2.86
C LYS A 153 27.45 6.98 -2.09
N SER A 154 28.67 6.41 -2.05
CA SER A 154 28.99 5.18 -1.32
C SER A 154 28.87 5.31 0.21
N PHE A 155 29.02 6.52 0.74
CA PHE A 155 28.80 6.81 2.15
C PHE A 155 27.32 7.00 2.44
N ILE A 156 26.62 7.76 1.58
CA ILE A 156 25.19 8.04 1.72
C ILE A 156 24.37 6.75 1.72
N SER A 157 24.69 5.78 0.84
CA SER A 157 23.97 4.51 0.76
C SER A 157 24.08 3.63 2.03
N ARG A 158 25.04 3.92 2.93
CA ARG A 158 25.19 3.22 4.21
C ARG A 158 24.43 3.87 5.36
N LEU A 159 23.99 5.12 5.20
CA LEU A 159 23.23 5.83 6.21
C LEU A 159 21.78 5.34 6.22
N LYS A 160 21.34 4.76 7.35
CA LYS A 160 19.94 4.40 7.56
C LYS A 160 19.24 5.48 8.38
N PRO A 161 18.05 5.94 7.96
CA PRO A 161 17.27 6.86 8.76
C PRO A 161 16.80 6.20 10.07
N PRO A 162 16.53 6.99 11.13
CA PRO A 162 16.00 6.44 12.36
C PRO A 162 14.60 5.87 12.14
N GLU A 163 14.40 4.61 12.53
CA GLU A 163 13.14 3.90 12.29
C GLU A 163 12.08 4.19 13.37
N GLN A 164 12.47 4.80 14.49
CA GLN A 164 11.60 5.10 15.63
C GLN A 164 10.79 6.41 15.47
N TYR A 165 11.28 7.31 14.61
CA TYR A 165 10.72 8.65 14.42
C TYR A 165 10.35 8.87 12.97
N ALA A 166 9.22 9.53 12.74
CA ALA A 166 8.76 9.80 11.39
C ALA A 166 9.70 10.81 10.71
N PRO A 167 9.92 10.68 9.40
CA PRO A 167 10.68 11.68 8.65
C PRO A 167 10.03 13.06 8.82
N PRO A 168 10.83 14.12 8.98
CA PRO A 168 10.26 15.45 9.23
C PRO A 168 9.59 15.98 7.96
N VAL A 169 8.43 16.64 8.09
CA VAL A 169 7.68 17.23 6.95
C VAL A 169 8.53 18.11 6.03
N ARG A 170 9.59 18.75 6.56
CA ARG A 170 10.52 19.56 5.75
C ARG A 170 11.24 18.75 4.66
N LEU A 171 11.35 17.43 4.82
CA LEU A 171 12.03 16.54 3.88
C LEU A 171 11.45 16.69 2.46
N PHE A 172 10.13 16.91 2.36
CA PHE A 172 9.41 17.17 1.10
C PHE A 172 10.09 18.22 0.20
N TYR A 173 10.73 19.23 0.78
CA TYR A 173 11.36 20.34 0.06
C TYR A 173 12.85 20.12 -0.26
N THR A 174 13.37 18.91 -0.07
CA THR A 174 14.81 18.61 -0.21
C THR A 174 15.09 17.79 -1.48
N GLN A 175 16.31 17.88 -1.99
CA GLN A 175 16.77 17.00 -3.09
C GLN A 175 16.72 15.52 -2.69
N THR A 176 16.91 15.21 -1.40
CA THR A 176 16.78 13.85 -0.87
C THR A 176 15.40 13.29 -1.18
N PHE A 177 14.33 14.05 -0.93
CA PHE A 177 12.97 13.62 -1.27
C PHE A 177 12.78 13.44 -2.77
N GLN A 178 13.32 14.35 -3.59
CA GLN A 178 13.24 14.25 -5.05
C GLN A 178 13.92 12.98 -5.60
N ASN A 179 14.94 12.48 -4.91
CA ASN A 179 15.69 11.29 -5.30
C ASN A 179 15.14 9.98 -4.68
N LEU A 180 14.11 10.03 -3.82
CA LEU A 180 13.49 8.83 -3.29
C LEU A 180 12.84 8.00 -4.40
N PHE A 181 12.75 6.69 -4.16
CA PHE A 181 11.96 5.82 -5.00
C PHE A 181 10.50 6.29 -5.02
N ILE A 182 9.82 6.13 -6.15
CA ILE A 182 8.49 6.71 -6.35
C ILE A 182 7.49 6.20 -5.29
N ALA A 183 7.51 4.91 -4.95
CA ALA A 183 6.65 4.36 -3.90
C ALA A 183 6.90 5.00 -2.52
N GLU A 184 8.15 5.35 -2.21
CA GLU A 184 8.50 6.03 -0.96
C GLU A 184 7.93 7.45 -0.91
N LYS A 185 7.94 8.17 -2.04
CA LYS A 185 7.30 9.50 -2.15
C LYS A 185 5.79 9.39 -1.91
N HIS A 186 5.14 8.44 -2.57
CA HIS A 186 3.72 8.17 -2.41
C HIS A 186 3.35 7.72 -0.98
N THR A 187 4.26 7.05 -0.28
CA THR A 187 4.06 6.69 1.14
C THR A 187 4.22 7.91 2.05
N LEU A 188 5.24 8.75 1.84
CA LEU A 188 5.61 9.81 2.77
C LEU A 188 4.73 11.06 2.68
N VAL A 189 4.24 11.43 1.51
CA VAL A 189 3.40 12.63 1.38
C VAL A 189 2.11 12.56 2.20
N PRO A 190 1.30 11.48 2.17
CA PRO A 190 0.14 11.38 3.04
C PRO A 190 0.51 11.38 4.53
N VAL A 191 1.63 10.73 4.90
CA VAL A 191 2.17 10.80 6.26
C VAL A 191 2.50 12.25 6.65
N PHE A 192 3.12 13.03 5.76
CA PHE A 192 3.44 14.44 6.01
C PHE A 192 2.19 15.30 6.17
N ILE A 193 1.14 15.04 5.40
CA ILE A 193 -0.16 15.72 5.56
C ILE A 193 -0.71 15.45 6.96
N ILE A 194 -0.80 14.18 7.35
CA ILE A 194 -1.28 13.76 8.67
C ILE A 194 -0.45 14.44 9.78
N MET A 195 0.87 14.34 9.71
CA MET A 195 1.77 14.96 10.71
C MET A 195 1.63 16.48 10.76
N GLU A 196 1.44 17.15 9.62
CA GLU A 196 1.31 18.60 9.58
C GLU A 196 -0.04 19.05 10.15
N ILE A 197 -1.13 18.34 9.84
CA ILE A 197 -2.48 18.59 10.39
C ILE A 197 -2.52 18.42 11.90
N HIS A 198 -1.91 17.37 12.44
CA HIS A 198 -1.93 17.11 13.89
C HIS A 198 -0.80 17.78 14.66
N GLY A 199 0.16 18.37 13.96
CA GLY A 199 1.34 19.04 14.52
C GLY A 199 1.30 20.55 14.34
N LYS A 200 2.11 21.05 13.39
CA LYS A 200 2.42 22.48 13.22
C LYS A 200 1.31 23.27 12.51
N LYS A 201 0.42 22.60 11.78
CA LYS A 201 -0.76 23.18 11.12
C LYS A 201 -0.44 24.35 10.18
N ARG A 202 0.70 24.32 9.47
CA ARG A 202 1.08 25.42 8.56
C ARG A 202 0.21 25.34 7.28
N PRO A 203 -0.68 26.32 7.01
CA PRO A 203 -1.65 26.19 5.92
C PRO A 203 -1.02 26.07 4.53
N LYS A 204 0.08 26.78 4.29
CA LYS A 204 0.82 26.71 3.02
C LYS A 204 1.38 25.30 2.77
N VAL A 205 1.98 24.69 3.79
CA VAL A 205 2.57 23.34 3.70
C VAL A 205 1.48 22.29 3.45
N ILE A 206 0.36 22.39 4.17
CA ILE A 206 -0.78 21.48 3.98
C ILE A 206 -1.31 21.58 2.54
N LYS A 207 -1.52 22.79 2.02
CA LYS A 207 -2.02 23.00 0.65
C LYS A 207 -1.05 22.46 -0.41
N GLU A 208 0.26 22.63 -0.23
CA GLU A 208 1.27 22.11 -1.16
C GLU A 208 1.31 20.57 -1.17
N LEU A 209 1.25 19.94 0.00
CA LEU A 209 1.22 18.48 0.11
C LEU A 209 -0.09 17.90 -0.43
N LEU A 210 -1.23 18.51 -0.13
CA LEU A 210 -2.54 18.09 -0.66
C LEU A 210 -2.59 18.20 -2.18
N ARG A 211 -2.04 19.29 -2.75
CA ARG A 211 -1.94 19.43 -4.20
C ARG A 211 -1.12 18.29 -4.80
N TRP A 212 0.05 17.99 -4.23
CA TRP A 212 0.86 16.86 -4.68
C TRP A 212 0.06 15.54 -4.62
N LEU A 213 -0.65 15.29 -3.52
CA LEU A 213 -1.42 14.06 -3.34
C LEU A 213 -2.52 13.93 -4.40
N ILE A 214 -3.28 14.99 -4.66
CA ILE A 214 -4.34 15.00 -5.68
C ILE A 214 -3.76 14.85 -7.09
N ASP A 215 -2.69 15.59 -7.42
CA ASP A 215 -2.05 15.54 -8.75
C ASP A 215 -1.44 14.16 -9.06
N ASN A 216 -1.13 13.36 -8.03
CA ASN A 216 -0.53 12.02 -8.15
C ASN A 216 -1.54 10.87 -7.91
N ARG A 217 -2.84 11.16 -7.93
CA ARG A 217 -3.90 10.14 -7.89
C ARG A 217 -4.02 9.44 -9.24
N CYS A 218 -4.08 8.10 -9.23
CA CYS A 218 -4.32 7.29 -10.42
C CYS A 218 -5.77 7.44 -10.90
N LYS A 219 -6.02 7.19 -12.19
CA LYS A 219 -7.37 7.30 -12.79
C LYS A 219 -8.39 6.34 -12.19
N ASP A 220 -7.93 5.24 -11.61
CA ASP A 220 -8.77 4.25 -10.90
C ASP A 220 -9.07 4.67 -9.45
N GLY A 221 -8.59 5.84 -9.01
CA GLY A 221 -8.77 6.38 -7.67
C GLY A 221 -7.67 6.01 -6.67
N SER A 222 -6.76 5.10 -7.03
CA SER A 222 -5.68 4.65 -6.14
C SER A 222 -4.50 5.63 -6.07
N TRP A 223 -3.58 5.36 -5.15
CA TRP A 223 -2.25 5.94 -5.16
C TRP A 223 -1.21 4.84 -5.31
N PHE A 224 -0.44 4.94 -6.41
CA PHE A 224 0.59 3.98 -6.77
C PHE A 224 0.09 2.53 -6.90
N ARG A 225 -1.24 2.30 -6.97
CA ARG A 225 -1.88 0.98 -6.97
C ARG A 225 -1.44 0.04 -5.85
N VAL A 226 -1.07 0.60 -4.70
CA VAL A 226 -0.69 -0.13 -3.48
C VAL A 226 -1.68 0.18 -2.36
N GLY A 227 -2.15 -0.87 -1.69
CA GLY A 227 -3.16 -0.87 -0.63
C GLY A 227 -2.80 0.03 0.53
N LEU A 228 -1.62 -0.16 1.14
CA LEU A 228 -1.20 0.67 2.27
C LEU A 228 -1.02 2.14 1.87
N ILE A 229 -0.46 2.40 0.68
CA ILE A 229 -0.25 3.77 0.15
C ILE A 229 -1.60 4.45 -0.10
N THR A 230 -2.53 3.76 -0.75
CA THR A 230 -3.89 4.26 -1.02
C THR A 230 -4.63 4.51 0.29
N ALA A 231 -4.50 3.60 1.26
CA ALA A 231 -5.11 3.75 2.57
C ALA A 231 -4.57 4.97 3.33
N LEU A 232 -3.25 5.16 3.38
CA LEU A 232 -2.64 6.35 3.98
C LEU A 232 -3.11 7.64 3.29
N SER A 233 -3.27 7.60 1.96
CA SER A 233 -3.75 8.74 1.18
C SER A 233 -5.21 9.09 1.52
N VAL A 234 -6.10 8.11 1.56
CA VAL A 234 -7.49 8.30 1.99
C VAL A 234 -7.55 8.83 3.43
N MET A 235 -6.79 8.25 4.36
CA MET A 235 -6.68 8.74 5.74
C MET A 235 -6.21 10.20 5.82
N ALA A 236 -5.22 10.57 5.04
CA ALA A 236 -4.70 11.94 4.99
C ALA A 236 -5.74 12.94 4.45
N LEU A 237 -6.52 12.55 3.44
CA LEU A 237 -7.61 13.36 2.90
C LEU A 237 -8.75 13.51 3.91
N ILE A 238 -9.14 12.44 4.61
CA ILE A 238 -10.15 12.50 5.67
C ILE A 238 -9.69 13.45 6.80
N ASP A 239 -8.43 13.34 7.24
CA ASP A 239 -7.87 14.24 8.26
C ASP A 239 -7.89 15.70 7.78
N ALA A 240 -7.57 15.94 6.51
CA ALA A 240 -7.59 17.26 5.90
C ALA A 240 -9.01 17.84 5.81
N GLN A 241 -9.98 17.03 5.41
CA GLN A 241 -11.39 17.41 5.36
C GLN A 241 -11.89 17.81 6.75
N LYS A 242 -11.61 16.99 7.78
CA LYS A 242 -11.94 17.29 9.18
C LYS A 242 -11.24 18.55 9.70
N ALA A 243 -10.06 18.87 9.19
CA ALA A 243 -9.31 20.08 9.52
C ALA A 243 -9.77 21.33 8.74
N GLY A 244 -10.81 21.24 7.91
CA GLY A 244 -11.38 22.38 7.17
C GLY A 244 -10.73 22.65 5.81
N TYR A 245 -10.01 21.69 5.23
CA TYR A 245 -9.44 21.77 3.87
C TYR A 245 -10.28 21.03 2.82
N GLY A 246 -11.47 20.56 3.19
CA GLY A 246 -12.36 19.82 2.29
C GLY A 246 -12.82 20.62 1.08
N ASN A 247 -12.99 19.92 -0.04
CA ASN A 247 -13.60 20.40 -1.28
C ASN A 247 -14.16 19.20 -2.07
N ASP A 248 -14.93 19.46 -3.12
CA ASP A 248 -15.61 18.42 -3.91
C ASP A 248 -14.63 17.40 -4.54
N ASP A 249 -13.46 17.85 -4.98
CA ASP A 249 -12.44 16.96 -5.57
C ASP A 249 -11.82 16.03 -4.52
N MET A 250 -11.62 16.52 -3.29
CA MET A 250 -11.18 15.71 -2.15
C MET A 250 -12.23 14.67 -1.75
N GLU A 251 -13.52 15.06 -1.71
CA GLU A 251 -14.61 14.13 -1.42
C GLU A 251 -14.67 13.01 -2.48
N LYS A 252 -14.55 13.38 -3.76
CA LYS A 252 -14.43 12.43 -4.86
C LYS A 252 -13.21 11.51 -4.69
N ALA A 253 -12.05 12.07 -4.33
CA ALA A 253 -10.82 11.31 -4.12
C ALA A 253 -10.92 10.31 -2.96
N ILE A 254 -11.58 10.67 -1.86
CA ILE A 254 -11.86 9.76 -0.75
C ILE A 254 -12.78 8.63 -1.22
N TYR A 255 -13.85 8.95 -1.93
CA TYR A 255 -14.80 7.96 -2.45
C TYR A 255 -14.13 6.96 -3.40
N GLU A 256 -13.41 7.44 -4.41
CA GLU A 256 -12.76 6.61 -5.41
C GLU A 256 -11.64 5.75 -4.80
N GLY A 257 -10.82 6.34 -3.91
CA GLY A 257 -9.79 5.61 -3.19
C GLY A 257 -10.36 4.51 -2.29
N ASN A 258 -11.44 4.79 -1.55
CA ASN A 258 -12.12 3.77 -0.75
C ASN A 258 -12.73 2.65 -1.60
N LYS A 259 -13.37 3.01 -2.72
CA LYS A 259 -13.91 2.03 -3.68
C LYS A 259 -12.81 1.12 -4.23
N TRP A 260 -11.64 1.68 -4.53
CA TRP A 260 -10.49 0.89 -4.95
C TRP A 260 -9.99 -0.06 -3.85
N LEU A 261 -9.92 0.41 -2.60
CA LEU A 261 -9.54 -0.45 -1.46
C LEU A 261 -10.54 -1.59 -1.22
N GLN A 262 -11.83 -1.37 -1.44
CA GLN A 262 -12.84 -2.42 -1.37
C GLN A 262 -12.61 -3.53 -2.40
N ASN A 263 -12.07 -3.18 -3.58
CA ASN A 263 -11.72 -4.17 -4.60
C ASN A 263 -10.49 -5.01 -4.24
N LEU A 264 -9.69 -4.62 -3.25
CA LEU A 264 -8.57 -5.43 -2.75
C LEU A 264 -9.02 -6.63 -1.92
N ARG A 265 -10.30 -6.71 -1.56
CA ARG A 265 -10.83 -7.83 -0.78
C ARG A 265 -10.64 -9.15 -1.52
N SER A 266 -10.09 -10.13 -0.81
CA SER A 266 -9.90 -11.50 -1.29
C SER A 266 -10.91 -12.46 -0.67
N SER A 267 -11.03 -13.65 -1.26
CA SER A 267 -11.91 -14.73 -0.80
C SER A 267 -11.57 -15.26 0.61
N ASP A 268 -10.38 -14.95 1.13
CA ASP A 268 -9.96 -15.26 2.51
C ASP A 268 -10.44 -14.22 3.55
N GLY A 269 -11.13 -13.16 3.09
CA GLY A 269 -11.67 -12.08 3.92
C GLY A 269 -10.69 -10.91 4.16
N GLY A 270 -9.42 -11.05 3.81
CA GLY A 270 -8.43 -9.99 3.92
C GLY A 270 -8.36 -9.07 2.70
N CYS A 271 -7.35 -8.21 2.66
CA CYS A 271 -7.03 -7.34 1.52
C CYS A 271 -5.65 -7.66 0.94
N ARG A 272 -5.54 -7.67 -0.39
CA ARG A 272 -4.27 -7.75 -1.13
C ARG A 272 -3.45 -6.47 -0.96
N GLU A 273 -2.13 -6.56 -1.13
CA GLU A 273 -1.26 -5.37 -1.04
C GLU A 273 -1.32 -4.50 -2.30
N ALA A 274 -1.57 -5.07 -3.48
CA ALA A 274 -1.66 -4.31 -4.71
C ALA A 274 -2.59 -5.03 -5.69
N ILE A 275 -3.06 -4.30 -6.71
CA ILE A 275 -3.71 -4.90 -7.88
C ILE A 275 -2.61 -5.18 -8.91
N ASN A 276 -1.84 -6.23 -8.59
CA ASN A 276 -1.02 -7.14 -9.40
C ASN A 276 0.01 -6.59 -10.41
N LEU A 277 1.01 -7.44 -10.67
CA LEU A 277 2.06 -7.29 -11.67
C LEU A 277 1.54 -7.68 -13.07
N ASN A 278 0.39 -7.14 -13.46
CA ASN A 278 -0.35 -7.68 -14.60
C ASN A 278 0.33 -7.43 -15.96
N VAL A 279 1.28 -6.48 -16.05
CA VAL A 279 2.14 -6.38 -17.24
C VAL A 279 3.07 -7.58 -17.32
N TRP A 280 3.87 -7.80 -16.27
CA TRP A 280 4.74 -8.98 -16.13
C TRP A 280 3.99 -10.30 -16.36
N ASP A 281 2.85 -10.50 -15.69
CA ASP A 281 2.03 -11.72 -15.82
C ASP A 281 1.54 -11.92 -17.25
N THR A 282 1.09 -10.86 -17.92
CA THR A 282 0.60 -10.90 -19.30
C THR A 282 1.73 -11.20 -20.28
N ALA A 283 2.90 -10.56 -20.11
CA ALA A 283 4.06 -10.76 -20.95
C ALA A 283 4.57 -12.21 -20.86
N LEU A 284 4.75 -12.73 -19.64
CA LEU A 284 5.20 -14.11 -19.42
C LEU A 284 4.18 -15.14 -19.92
N SER A 285 2.89 -14.92 -19.68
CA SER A 285 1.83 -15.82 -20.14
C SER A 285 1.79 -15.90 -21.66
N SER A 286 1.90 -14.75 -22.34
CA SER A 286 1.95 -14.66 -23.80
C SER A 286 3.18 -15.37 -24.37
N LEU A 287 4.34 -15.20 -23.75
CA LEU A 287 5.57 -15.90 -24.12
C LEU A 287 5.41 -17.42 -23.99
N VAL A 288 4.88 -17.89 -22.86
CA VAL A 288 4.66 -19.32 -22.60
C VAL A 288 3.69 -19.92 -23.61
N LEU A 289 2.56 -19.27 -23.89
CA LEU A 289 1.59 -19.75 -24.88
C LEU A 289 2.20 -19.84 -26.29
N SER A 290 3.02 -18.85 -26.66
CA SER A 290 3.73 -18.81 -27.95
C SER A 290 4.76 -19.94 -28.08
N LEU A 291 5.50 -20.24 -27.01
CA LEU A 291 6.48 -21.32 -26.97
C LEU A 291 5.85 -22.72 -27.03
N ILE A 292 4.61 -22.86 -26.55
CA ILE A 292 3.90 -24.15 -26.54
C ILE A 292 3.28 -24.43 -27.91
N ASP A 293 2.44 -23.51 -28.41
CA ASP A 293 1.72 -23.67 -29.68
C ASP A 293 1.10 -22.32 -30.12
N ALA A 294 1.87 -21.52 -30.84
CA ALA A 294 1.45 -20.18 -31.26
C ALA A 294 0.19 -20.17 -32.15
N ASP A 295 0.01 -21.18 -33.00
CA ASP A 295 -1.13 -21.26 -33.90
C ASP A 295 -2.42 -21.60 -33.13
N LYS A 296 -2.33 -22.56 -32.21
CA LYS A 296 -3.48 -22.98 -31.39
C LYS A 296 -3.93 -21.88 -30.42
N TYR A 297 -2.99 -21.16 -29.81
CA TYR A 297 -3.27 -20.14 -28.80
C TYR A 297 -3.29 -18.71 -29.35
N LYS A 298 -3.30 -18.56 -30.68
CA LYS A 298 -3.28 -17.26 -31.35
C LYS A 298 -4.32 -16.27 -30.80
N PRO A 299 -5.60 -16.64 -30.54
CA PRO A 299 -6.58 -15.69 -30.02
C PRO A 299 -6.19 -15.12 -28.65
N GLN A 300 -5.71 -15.96 -27.74
CA GLN A 300 -5.28 -15.55 -26.40
C GLN A 300 -4.03 -14.68 -26.45
N ILE A 301 -3.07 -15.04 -27.32
CA ILE A 301 -1.85 -14.27 -27.55
C ILE A 301 -2.18 -12.90 -28.14
N ASP A 302 -3.02 -12.83 -29.18
CA ASP A 302 -3.41 -11.58 -29.83
C ASP A 302 -4.11 -10.64 -28.83
N HIS A 303 -5.00 -11.16 -27.99
CA HIS A 303 -5.67 -10.37 -26.96
C HIS A 303 -4.69 -9.79 -25.94
N ALA A 304 -3.75 -10.61 -25.46
CA ALA A 304 -2.74 -10.18 -24.51
C ALA A 304 -1.79 -9.14 -25.11
N ILE A 305 -1.35 -9.32 -26.36
CA ILE A 305 -0.53 -8.34 -27.09
C ILE A 305 -1.29 -7.02 -27.27
N ASN A 306 -2.57 -7.07 -27.67
CA ASN A 306 -3.38 -5.85 -27.80
C ASN A 306 -3.51 -5.11 -26.47
N TRP A 307 -3.66 -5.85 -25.37
CA TRP A 307 -3.68 -5.25 -24.04
C TRP A 307 -2.33 -4.58 -23.69
N LEU A 308 -1.20 -5.24 -23.95
CA LEU A 308 0.13 -4.68 -23.72
C LEU A 308 0.37 -3.42 -24.55
N ILE A 309 0.01 -3.41 -25.83
CA ILE A 309 0.11 -2.23 -26.72
C ILE A 309 -0.70 -1.07 -26.14
N ASN A 310 -1.91 -1.32 -25.64
CA ASN A 310 -2.78 -0.29 -25.06
C ASN A 310 -2.32 0.22 -23.68
N ASN A 311 -1.35 -0.44 -23.05
CA ASN A 311 -0.80 -0.07 -21.73
C ASN A 311 0.68 0.34 -21.79
N GLN A 312 1.26 0.52 -22.98
CA GLN A 312 2.60 1.09 -23.13
C GLN A 312 2.59 2.58 -22.74
N ASN A 313 3.61 3.02 -22.02
CA ASN A 313 3.80 4.42 -21.67
C ASN A 313 4.33 5.24 -22.86
N ASP A 314 4.16 6.56 -22.82
CA ASP A 314 4.66 7.48 -23.86
C ASP A 314 6.20 7.46 -24.00
N ASP A 315 6.92 7.00 -22.97
CA ASP A 315 8.37 6.81 -23.01
C ASP A 315 8.83 5.51 -23.72
N GLY A 316 7.87 4.68 -24.15
CA GLY A 316 8.10 3.42 -24.84
C GLY A 316 8.29 2.21 -23.92
N GLY A 317 8.30 2.39 -22.61
CA GLY A 317 8.38 1.29 -21.65
C GLY A 317 7.02 0.89 -21.08
N TRP A 318 7.06 -0.03 -20.11
CA TRP A 318 5.90 -0.43 -19.31
C TRP A 318 6.20 -0.33 -17.82
N ALA A 319 5.17 0.01 -17.05
CA ALA A 319 5.21 -0.08 -15.60
C ALA A 319 4.77 -1.47 -15.15
N PHE A 320 5.05 -1.82 -13.89
CA PHE A 320 4.59 -3.03 -13.23
C PHE A 320 3.08 -3.32 -13.32
N SER A 321 2.24 -2.32 -13.59
CA SER A 321 0.80 -2.50 -13.69
C SER A 321 0.18 -1.62 -14.77
N GLY A 322 -0.67 -2.22 -15.62
CA GLY A 322 -1.39 -1.53 -16.69
C GLY A 322 -2.50 -0.65 -16.14
N ILE A 323 -2.43 0.64 -16.44
CA ILE A 323 -3.50 1.62 -16.19
C ILE A 323 -3.77 2.34 -17.51
N PRO A 324 -5.02 2.34 -18.02
CA PRO A 324 -5.38 3.10 -19.21
C PRO A 324 -5.01 4.60 -19.09
N GLY A 325 -3.94 5.01 -19.79
CA GLY A 325 -3.30 6.33 -19.75
C GLY A 325 -2.69 6.70 -18.39
N GLY A 326 -1.95 5.76 -17.80
CA GLY A 326 -1.36 5.82 -16.47
C GLY A 326 -0.08 6.66 -16.33
N ASN A 327 0.14 7.16 -15.10
CA ASN A 327 1.31 7.92 -14.67
C ASN A 327 2.32 7.05 -13.89
N LEU A 328 2.25 5.72 -13.99
CA LEU A 328 3.23 4.85 -13.37
C LEU A 328 4.49 4.83 -14.23
N LEU A 329 5.65 4.92 -13.58
CA LEU A 329 6.93 4.95 -14.28
C LEU A 329 7.24 3.58 -14.86
N SER A 330 7.77 3.58 -16.08
CA SER A 330 8.33 2.38 -16.68
C SER A 330 9.51 1.86 -15.86
N ASP A 331 9.63 0.54 -15.74
CA ASP A 331 10.80 -0.11 -15.16
C ASP A 331 11.44 -1.09 -16.14
N ALA A 332 12.60 -1.62 -15.76
CA ALA A 332 13.50 -2.31 -16.67
C ALA A 332 13.15 -3.79 -16.88
N ASP A 333 12.44 -4.40 -15.94
CA ASP A 333 12.00 -5.78 -16.06
C ASP A 333 10.64 -5.87 -16.79
N ASP A 334 9.71 -4.94 -16.56
CA ASP A 334 8.46 -4.92 -17.32
C ASP A 334 8.64 -4.47 -18.79
N THR A 335 9.72 -3.76 -19.12
CA THR A 335 10.04 -3.28 -20.48
C THR A 335 10.88 -4.26 -21.30
#